data_AF-A0A8I2KIJ8-F1
#
_entry.id   AF-A0A8I2KIJ8-F1
#
_cell.length_a   1.000
_cell.length_b   1.000
_cell.length_c   1.000
_cell.angle_alpha   90.00
_cell.angle_beta   90.00
_cell.angle_gamma   90.00
#
_symmetry.space_group_name_H-M   'P 1'
#
loop_
_entity.id
_entity.type
_entity.pdbx_description
1 polymer ?
#
loop_
_entity_poly.entity_id
_entity_poly.type
_entity_poly.pdbx_seq_one_letter_code
_entity_poly.pdbx_strand_id
1 'polypeptide(L)'
;MSDHASDFVLQAISFDTLEGWKDDDPSGLFEVMRSCRRQITDVKPYRTGSLGLSSEDLLPLLAAAEEFTPSSPESARAFFETHCRPFLIRRKDGNSGFVTAFYEPDIDVSDRPDEIFRFPFYRRPDDLIDLDDANRPAGLDKAYAFGRLHGGHVTAYPDRRAIDQGFLEGRGLEIAWAKSKVDVFFVHVQGAARLRYEDGRIGRITYAAKAGHAFSAIGKLLIERGEIDRAEISMQAIRAWLARNPERVDEVLWHNRSYIFFREAPVADPQAGPIAAAKVPLLAGRALAVDRMIHTFGFPFFIRAESLTHLDQGRPFRRLMLALDTGSAIVGPARGDIFTGSGDMAGESAGTVRNEADFTILIPNAAAGRFD
;
A
#
# COMPACT_ATOMS: atom_id res chain seq x y z
N MET A 1 -7.58 -21.21 22.76
CA MET A 1 -6.42 -20.36 22.47
C MET A 1 -5.45 -21.19 21.66
N SER A 2 -5.50 -21.11 20.33
CA SER A 2 -4.51 -21.80 19.48
C SER A 2 -3.28 -20.92 19.41
N ASP A 3 -2.22 -21.39 20.06
CA ASP A 3 -0.90 -20.80 20.10
C ASP A 3 -0.27 -20.94 18.69
N HIS A 4 -0.62 -20.03 17.78
CA HIS A 4 0.18 -19.82 16.57
C HIS A 4 1.42 -19.05 17.02
N ALA A 5 2.49 -19.76 17.34
CA ALA A 5 3.78 -19.15 17.62
C ALA A 5 4.10 -18.17 16.48
N SER A 6 4.25 -16.88 16.78
CA SER A 6 4.52 -15.85 15.77
C SER A 6 5.79 -16.21 14.98
N ASP A 7 5.78 -16.06 13.65
CA ASP A 7 6.94 -16.36 12.79
C ASP A 7 8.11 -15.36 12.93
N PHE A 8 8.02 -14.46 13.91
CA PHE A 8 9.00 -13.42 14.21
C PHE A 8 9.05 -13.12 15.70
N VAL A 9 10.10 -12.41 16.11
CA VAL A 9 10.29 -11.88 17.46
C VAL A 9 10.63 -10.40 17.38
N LEU A 10 10.23 -9.64 18.40
CA LEU A 10 10.69 -8.27 18.60
C LEU A 10 11.93 -8.30 19.49
N GLN A 11 13.03 -7.72 19.01
CA GLN A 11 14.25 -7.56 19.79
C GLN A 11 14.37 -6.09 20.19
N ALA A 12 14.28 -5.79 21.48
CA ALA A 12 14.55 -4.45 22.00
C ALA A 12 15.98 -4.01 21.63
N ILE A 13 16.11 -2.78 21.13
CA ILE A 13 17.39 -2.15 20.80
C ILE A 13 17.41 -0.71 21.34
N SER A 14 18.55 -0.03 21.22
CA SER A 14 18.68 1.39 21.54
C SER A 14 18.70 2.24 20.27
N PHE A 15 18.21 3.48 20.34
CA PHE A 15 18.39 4.46 19.27
C PHE A 15 19.87 4.70 18.94
N ASP A 16 20.78 4.57 19.91
CA ASP A 16 22.22 4.68 19.67
C ASP A 16 22.77 3.54 18.81
N THR A 17 22.11 2.39 18.79
CA THR A 17 22.47 1.23 17.96
C THR A 17 21.76 1.22 16.61
N LEU A 18 20.84 2.16 16.39
CA LEU A 18 20.06 2.26 15.16
C LEU A 18 20.87 3.03 14.11
N GLU A 19 21.65 2.31 13.31
CA GLU A 19 22.53 2.91 12.31
C GLU A 19 21.75 3.80 11.32
N GLY A 20 22.25 5.03 11.12
CA GLY A 20 21.62 6.06 10.29
C GLY A 20 20.51 6.86 10.98
N TRP A 21 20.11 6.51 12.21
CA TRP A 21 19.10 7.26 12.95
C TRP A 21 19.46 8.74 13.10
N LYS A 22 20.72 9.05 13.44
CA LYS A 22 21.21 10.41 13.67
C LYS A 22 21.23 11.28 12.39
N ASP A 23 21.19 10.65 11.22
CA ASP A 23 21.21 11.33 9.91
C ASP A 23 19.81 11.56 9.34
N ASP A 24 18.78 10.93 9.92
CA ASP A 24 17.39 11.01 9.42
C ASP A 24 16.70 12.30 9.84
N ASP A 25 15.87 12.87 8.95
CA ASP A 25 14.99 14.01 9.25
C ASP A 25 13.50 13.60 9.28
N PRO A 26 12.96 13.20 10.45
CA PRO A 26 11.56 12.79 10.56
C PRO A 26 10.59 13.97 10.75
N SER A 27 11.02 15.22 10.58
CA SER A 27 10.19 16.41 10.85
C SER A 27 8.89 16.45 10.03
N GLY A 28 8.90 15.88 8.81
CA GLY A 28 7.72 15.81 7.95
C GLY A 28 6.59 14.89 8.45
N LEU A 29 6.84 14.03 9.45
CA LEU A 29 5.86 13.04 9.91
C LEU A 29 4.72 13.64 10.74
N PHE A 30 4.95 14.76 11.43
CA PHE A 30 4.05 15.26 12.47
C PHE A 30 2.65 15.63 11.94
N GLU A 31 2.53 16.19 10.74
CA GLU A 31 1.21 16.51 10.19
C GLU A 31 0.39 15.25 9.85
N VAL A 32 1.07 14.20 9.39
CA VAL A 32 0.42 12.91 9.13
C VAL A 32 0.08 12.20 10.43
N MET A 33 0.89 12.36 11.48
CA MET A 33 0.57 11.87 12.83
C MET A 33 -0.69 12.54 13.39
N ARG A 34 -0.85 13.87 13.25
CA ARG A 34 -2.09 14.58 13.62
C ARG A 34 -3.28 14.09 12.82
N SER A 35 -3.09 13.83 11.52
CA SER A 35 -4.14 13.22 10.68
C SER A 35 -4.52 11.82 11.16
N CYS A 36 -3.56 10.99 11.57
CA CYS A 36 -3.83 9.67 12.16
C CYS A 36 -4.59 9.79 13.48
N ARG A 37 -4.25 10.79 14.31
CA ARG A 37 -4.95 11.06 15.56
C ARG A 37 -6.43 11.33 15.30
N ARG A 38 -6.73 12.31 14.45
CA ARG A 38 -8.12 12.66 14.05
C ARG A 38 -8.88 11.47 13.49
N GLN A 39 -8.24 10.67 12.64
CA GLN A 39 -8.85 9.44 12.11
C GLN A 39 -9.24 8.46 13.22
N ILE A 40 -8.37 8.24 14.21
CA ILE A 40 -8.62 7.31 15.32
C ILE A 40 -9.70 7.87 16.27
N THR A 41 -9.65 9.16 16.61
CA THR A 41 -10.53 9.77 17.63
C THR A 41 -11.91 10.15 17.09
N ASP A 42 -11.98 10.66 15.86
CA ASP A 42 -13.18 11.32 15.35
C ASP A 42 -13.97 10.43 14.38
N VAL A 43 -13.33 9.39 13.82
CA VAL A 43 -13.93 8.52 12.81
C VAL A 43 -14.00 7.07 13.30
N LYS A 44 -12.87 6.37 13.37
CA LYS A 44 -12.79 5.03 13.96
C LYS A 44 -11.33 4.60 14.21
N PRO A 45 -11.08 3.81 15.27
CA PRO A 45 -9.80 3.15 15.48
C PRO A 45 -9.40 2.24 14.31
N TYR A 46 -8.09 2.06 14.14
CA TYR A 46 -7.56 1.05 13.23
C TYR A 46 -7.75 -0.35 13.80
N ARG A 47 -7.90 -1.33 12.91
CA ARG A 47 -7.93 -2.74 13.31
C ARG A 47 -6.59 -3.11 13.94
N THR A 48 -6.64 -3.75 15.11
CA THR A 48 -5.43 -4.26 15.76
C THR A 48 -4.91 -5.47 15.00
N GLY A 49 -3.65 -5.38 14.54
CA GLY A 49 -2.93 -6.49 13.93
C GLY A 49 -2.52 -7.55 14.96
N SER A 50 -2.13 -8.73 14.49
CA SER A 50 -1.73 -9.86 15.34
C SER A 50 -0.48 -9.61 16.19
N LEU A 51 0.31 -8.56 15.91
CA LEU A 51 1.38 -8.09 16.80
C LEU A 51 0.84 -7.57 18.15
N GLY A 52 -0.46 -7.24 18.23
CA GLY A 52 -1.13 -6.86 19.49
C GLY A 52 -0.97 -5.38 19.89
N LEU A 53 -0.32 -4.56 19.06
CA LEU A 53 -0.28 -3.11 19.24
C LEU A 53 -1.56 -2.47 18.71
N SER A 54 -2.37 -1.89 19.58
CA SER A 54 -3.68 -1.31 19.24
C SER A 54 -3.59 0.18 18.87
N SER A 55 -4.70 0.76 18.41
CA SER A 55 -4.79 2.24 18.27
C SER A 55 -4.70 2.95 19.62
N GLU A 56 -5.20 2.35 20.70
CA GLU A 56 -5.10 2.91 22.05
C GLU A 56 -3.63 3.02 22.50
N ASP A 57 -2.80 2.04 22.13
CA ASP A 57 -1.37 2.05 22.39
C ASP A 57 -0.64 3.17 21.63
N LEU A 58 -1.14 3.54 20.45
CA LEU A 58 -0.58 4.59 19.59
C LEU A 58 -1.00 6.00 20.02
N LEU A 59 -2.21 6.15 20.57
CA LEU A 59 -2.80 7.46 20.90
C LEU A 59 -1.92 8.35 21.79
N PRO A 60 -1.21 7.86 22.83
CA PRO A 60 -0.33 8.71 23.62
C PRO A 60 0.77 9.40 22.80
N LEU A 61 1.38 8.69 21.84
CA LEU A 61 2.37 9.26 20.93
C LEU A 61 1.75 10.33 20.03
N LEU A 62 0.58 10.04 19.46
CA LEU A 62 -0.11 10.97 18.57
C LEU A 62 -0.63 12.22 19.30
N ALA A 63 -1.06 12.07 20.55
CA ALA A 63 -1.46 13.19 21.40
C ALA A 63 -0.27 14.09 21.74
N ALA A 64 0.89 13.51 22.06
CA ALA A 64 2.12 14.29 22.26
C ALA A 64 2.56 15.03 20.99
N ALA A 65 2.36 14.42 19.80
CA ALA A 65 2.68 15.05 18.51
C ALA A 65 1.72 16.20 18.13
N GLU A 66 0.50 16.23 18.67
CA GLU A 66 -0.45 17.34 18.45
C GLU A 66 0.11 18.66 19.01
N GLU A 67 0.67 18.61 20.22
CA GLU A 67 1.20 19.77 20.95
C GLU A 67 2.67 20.09 20.62
N PHE A 68 3.29 19.33 19.71
CA PHE A 68 4.70 19.46 19.36
C PHE A 68 4.88 19.89 17.91
N THR A 69 5.79 20.84 17.70
CA THR A 69 6.25 21.23 16.36
C THR A 69 7.78 21.16 16.35
N PRO A 70 8.38 20.30 15.51
CA PRO A 70 9.84 20.19 15.47
C PRO A 70 10.46 21.50 14.96
N SER A 71 11.47 21.99 15.68
CA SER A 71 12.27 23.16 15.26
C SER A 71 13.48 22.77 14.39
N SER A 72 13.86 21.49 14.41
CA SER A 72 14.96 20.91 13.62
C SER A 72 14.83 19.38 13.50
N PRO A 73 15.58 18.73 12.59
CA PRO A 73 15.66 17.27 12.52
C PRO A 73 16.02 16.61 13.86
N GLU A 74 16.95 17.21 14.61
CA GLU A 74 17.37 16.74 15.94
C GLU A 74 16.20 16.76 16.92
N SER A 75 15.43 17.86 16.95
CA SER A 75 14.26 17.97 17.83
C SER A 75 13.17 16.94 17.47
N ALA A 76 13.01 16.65 16.18
CA ALA A 76 12.08 15.64 15.69
C ALA A 76 12.51 14.23 16.14
N ARG A 77 13.81 13.90 16.03
CA ARG A 77 14.35 12.63 16.54
C ARG A 77 14.20 12.52 18.07
N ALA A 78 14.55 13.59 18.80
CA ALA A 78 14.43 13.64 20.26
C ALA A 78 13.00 13.39 20.76
N PHE A 79 11.99 13.82 20.01
CA PHE A 79 10.59 13.50 20.30
C PHE A 79 10.35 11.98 20.30
N PHE A 80 10.77 11.26 19.24
CA PHE A 80 10.60 9.81 19.19
C PHE A 80 11.45 9.08 20.25
N GLU A 81 12.67 9.56 20.51
CA GLU A 81 13.53 9.03 21.59
C GLU A 81 12.88 9.18 22.97
N THR A 82 12.15 10.26 23.19
CA THR A 82 11.45 10.52 24.46
C THR A 82 10.21 9.65 24.62
N HIS A 83 9.47 9.43 23.54
CA HIS A 83 8.12 8.83 23.60
C HIS A 83 8.06 7.35 23.22
N CYS A 84 9.09 6.80 22.59
CA CYS A 84 9.10 5.42 22.09
C CYS A 84 10.34 4.64 22.49
N ARG A 85 10.25 3.31 22.35
CA ARG A 85 11.39 2.39 22.35
C ARG A 85 11.48 1.66 21.00
N PRO A 86 12.68 1.49 20.43
CA PRO A 86 12.85 0.78 19.16
C PRO A 86 12.95 -0.73 19.36
N PHE A 87 12.24 -1.48 18.52
CA PHE A 87 12.28 -2.95 18.48
C PHE A 87 12.58 -3.42 17.05
N LEU A 88 13.69 -4.14 16.88
CA LEU A 88 14.04 -4.80 15.63
C LEU A 88 13.13 -6.02 15.42
N ILE A 89 12.49 -6.09 14.26
CA ILE A 89 11.67 -7.23 13.87
C ILE A 89 12.57 -8.31 13.28
N ARG A 90 12.77 -9.42 14.01
CA ARG A 90 13.56 -10.55 13.54
C ARG A 90 12.67 -11.70 13.14
N ARG A 91 12.76 -12.10 11.88
CA ARG A 91 12.08 -13.29 11.37
C ARG A 91 12.76 -14.54 11.93
N LYS A 92 11.96 -15.54 12.32
CA LYS A 92 12.47 -16.81 12.88
C LYS A 92 13.14 -17.68 11.82
N ASP A 93 12.82 -17.48 10.55
CA ASP A 93 13.47 -18.16 9.41
C ASP A 93 14.88 -17.64 9.12
N GLY A 94 15.36 -16.63 9.85
CA GLY A 94 16.69 -16.06 9.72
C GLY A 94 16.88 -15.12 8.51
N ASN A 95 15.86 -14.97 7.66
CA ASN A 95 15.92 -14.08 6.51
C ASN A 95 15.79 -12.60 6.94
N SER A 96 16.42 -11.71 6.17
CA SER A 96 16.20 -10.27 6.28
C SER A 96 14.75 -9.90 5.98
N GLY A 97 14.34 -8.69 6.39
CA GLY A 97 13.13 -8.08 5.84
C GLY A 97 13.32 -7.68 4.38
N PHE A 98 12.24 -7.23 3.74
CA PHE A 98 12.26 -6.92 2.32
C PHE A 98 11.36 -5.73 1.96
N VAL A 99 11.91 -4.82 1.17
CA VAL A 99 11.18 -3.65 0.66
C VAL A 99 11.05 -3.69 -0.87
N THR A 100 9.88 -3.27 -1.31
CA THR A 100 9.61 -2.83 -2.69
C THR A 100 9.17 -1.37 -2.64
N ALA A 101 8.75 -0.79 -3.76
CA ALA A 101 8.12 0.51 -3.76
C ALA A 101 6.90 0.58 -4.69
N PHE A 102 6.04 1.55 -4.37
CA PHE A 102 4.84 1.90 -5.12
C PHE A 102 4.71 3.42 -5.23
N TYR A 103 3.87 3.88 -6.15
CA TYR A 103 3.69 5.31 -6.46
C TYR A 103 2.26 5.60 -6.92
N GLU A 104 1.90 6.88 -7.01
CA GLU A 104 0.63 7.32 -7.60
C GLU A 104 0.84 7.74 -9.07
N PRO A 105 0.44 6.95 -10.07
CA PRO A 105 0.63 7.25 -11.48
C PRO A 105 -0.26 8.40 -11.98
N ASP A 106 0.23 9.11 -13.01
CA ASP A 106 -0.54 10.06 -13.81
C ASP A 106 -1.09 9.37 -15.06
N ILE A 107 -2.42 9.31 -15.20
CA ILE A 107 -3.08 8.64 -16.31
C ILE A 107 -3.93 9.62 -17.11
N ASP A 108 -3.72 9.67 -18.41
CA ASP A 108 -4.61 10.38 -19.33
C ASP A 108 -5.94 9.64 -19.45
N VAL A 109 -7.04 10.37 -19.25
CA VAL A 109 -8.40 9.82 -19.33
C VAL A 109 -9.38 10.77 -20.03
N SER A 110 -10.53 10.24 -20.42
CA SER A 110 -11.70 11.00 -20.87
C SER A 110 -12.93 10.64 -20.03
N ASP A 111 -13.90 11.56 -19.94
CA ASP A 111 -15.23 11.29 -19.35
C ASP A 111 -16.16 10.54 -20.31
N ARG A 112 -15.75 10.34 -21.56
CA ARG A 112 -16.56 9.66 -22.57
C ARG A 112 -15.73 8.60 -23.28
N PRO A 113 -16.29 7.40 -23.50
CA PRO A 113 -15.59 6.39 -24.25
C PRO A 113 -15.55 6.73 -25.74
N ASP A 114 -14.42 6.43 -26.38
CA ASP A 114 -14.25 6.47 -27.84
C ASP A 114 -13.28 5.37 -28.31
N GLU A 115 -12.77 5.44 -29.54
CA GLU A 115 -11.83 4.45 -30.07
C GLU A 115 -10.47 4.43 -29.33
N ILE A 116 -10.11 5.53 -28.69
CA ILE A 116 -8.85 5.75 -27.96
C ILE A 116 -9.06 5.47 -26.47
N PHE A 117 -9.95 6.21 -25.82
CA PHE A 117 -10.29 6.09 -24.40
C PHE A 117 -11.40 5.06 -24.21
N ARG A 118 -11.03 3.79 -24.06
CA ARG A 118 -12.00 2.68 -24.01
C ARG A 118 -11.86 1.75 -22.83
N PHE A 119 -10.90 1.99 -21.94
CA PHE A 119 -10.64 1.12 -20.79
C PHE A 119 -11.07 1.80 -19.49
N PRO A 120 -12.20 1.40 -18.88
CA PRO A 120 -12.80 2.12 -17.76
C PRO A 120 -12.08 1.87 -16.43
N PHE A 121 -12.08 2.88 -15.57
CA PHE A 121 -11.96 2.72 -14.12
C PHE A 121 -13.36 2.65 -13.51
N TYR A 122 -13.67 1.59 -12.77
CA TYR A 122 -15.00 1.40 -12.18
C TYR A 122 -15.10 1.83 -10.72
N ARG A 123 -16.25 2.41 -10.35
CA ARG A 123 -16.72 2.57 -8.97
C ARG A 123 -17.03 1.20 -8.36
N ARG A 124 -17.09 1.15 -7.01
CA ARG A 124 -17.59 -0.03 -6.27
C ARG A 124 -19.04 -0.32 -6.71
N PRO A 125 -19.35 -1.51 -7.25
CA PRO A 125 -20.72 -1.91 -7.57
C PRO A 125 -21.56 -2.13 -6.31
N ASP A 126 -22.85 -1.81 -6.36
CA ASP A 126 -23.76 -1.97 -5.20
C ASP A 126 -23.97 -3.44 -4.79
N ASP A 127 -23.84 -4.38 -5.73
CA ASP A 127 -23.90 -5.82 -5.48
C ASP A 127 -22.60 -6.40 -4.93
N LEU A 128 -21.53 -5.61 -4.76
CA LEU A 128 -20.28 -6.01 -4.12
C LEU A 128 -20.33 -5.68 -2.62
N ILE A 129 -20.58 -6.69 -1.78
CA ILE A 129 -20.72 -6.54 -0.33
C ILE A 129 -19.47 -7.01 0.42
N ASP A 130 -19.24 -6.43 1.60
CA ASP A 130 -18.22 -6.89 2.55
C ASP A 130 -18.64 -8.23 3.18
N LEU A 131 -17.68 -9.14 3.38
CA LEU A 131 -17.92 -10.44 3.99
C LEU A 131 -17.43 -10.50 5.42
N ASP A 132 -18.24 -11.09 6.28
CA ASP A 132 -17.93 -11.42 7.66
C ASP A 132 -18.43 -12.83 8.00
N ASP A 133 -18.29 -13.24 9.26
CA ASP A 133 -18.73 -14.57 9.69
C ASP A 133 -20.26 -14.72 9.72
N ALA A 134 -21.04 -13.63 9.65
CA ALA A 134 -22.50 -13.67 9.68
C ALA A 134 -23.12 -13.86 8.29
N ASN A 135 -22.49 -13.32 7.23
CA ASN A 135 -23.03 -13.37 5.86
C ASN A 135 -22.28 -14.32 4.91
N ARG A 136 -21.13 -14.87 5.31
CA ARG A 136 -20.30 -15.73 4.45
C ARG A 136 -20.95 -17.10 4.22
N PRO A 137 -21.16 -17.52 2.96
CA PRO A 137 -21.57 -18.88 2.64
C PRO A 137 -20.50 -19.90 3.04
N ALA A 138 -20.91 -21.08 3.51
CA ALA A 138 -19.99 -22.14 3.97
C ALA A 138 -18.96 -22.60 2.91
N GLY A 139 -19.29 -22.47 1.62
CA GLY A 139 -18.40 -22.86 0.51
C GLY A 139 -17.46 -21.76 0.03
N LEU A 140 -17.58 -20.52 0.55
CA LEU A 140 -16.72 -19.41 0.13
C LEU A 140 -15.48 -19.33 1.03
N ASP A 141 -14.31 -19.28 0.40
CA ASP A 141 -13.03 -19.22 1.09
C ASP A 141 -12.99 -18.03 2.07
N LYS A 142 -12.52 -18.28 3.30
CA LYS A 142 -12.35 -17.27 4.35
C LYS A 142 -11.41 -16.13 3.95
N ALA A 143 -10.54 -16.35 2.96
CA ALA A 143 -9.68 -15.33 2.40
C ALA A 143 -10.45 -14.24 1.65
N TYR A 144 -11.69 -14.50 1.21
CA TYR A 144 -12.53 -13.49 0.57
C TYR A 144 -13.07 -12.52 1.61
N ALA A 145 -12.72 -11.25 1.42
CA ALA A 145 -13.28 -10.12 2.16
C ALA A 145 -14.49 -9.49 1.45
N PHE A 146 -14.76 -9.87 0.20
CA PHE A 146 -15.84 -9.32 -0.61
C PHE A 146 -16.56 -10.44 -1.36
N GLY A 147 -17.86 -10.27 -1.58
CA GLY A 147 -18.70 -11.20 -2.34
C GLY A 147 -19.77 -10.46 -3.14
N ARG A 148 -20.39 -11.17 -4.08
CA ARG A 148 -21.51 -10.67 -4.87
C ARG A 148 -22.83 -11.06 -4.22
N LEU A 149 -23.68 -10.07 -3.91
CA LEU A 149 -25.06 -10.31 -3.49
C LEU A 149 -25.99 -10.29 -4.71
N HIS A 150 -26.61 -11.41 -5.03
CA HIS A 150 -27.58 -11.49 -6.12
C HIS A 150 -28.71 -12.47 -5.78
N GLY A 151 -29.97 -12.03 -5.91
CA GLY A 151 -31.13 -12.86 -5.59
C GLY A 151 -31.12 -13.38 -4.15
N GLY A 152 -30.62 -12.59 -3.20
CA GLY A 152 -30.49 -12.97 -1.78
C GLY A 152 -29.34 -13.93 -1.46
N HIS A 153 -28.55 -14.34 -2.46
CA HIS A 153 -27.43 -15.27 -2.27
C HIS A 153 -26.11 -14.54 -2.46
N VAL A 154 -25.12 -14.94 -1.66
CA VAL A 154 -23.76 -14.42 -1.73
C VAL A 154 -22.89 -15.42 -2.50
N THR A 155 -22.17 -14.96 -3.52
CA THR A 155 -21.22 -15.77 -4.29
C THR A 155 -19.88 -15.05 -4.44
N ALA A 156 -18.86 -15.70 -5.01
CA ALA A 156 -17.68 -14.97 -5.48
C ALA A 156 -18.09 -13.93 -6.54
N TYR A 157 -17.46 -12.76 -6.52
CA TYR A 157 -17.64 -11.75 -7.55
C TYR A 157 -16.95 -12.17 -8.86
N PRO A 158 -17.37 -11.69 -10.04
CA PRO A 158 -16.62 -11.93 -11.28
C PRO A 158 -15.16 -11.46 -11.20
N ASP A 159 -14.27 -12.21 -11.85
CA ASP A 159 -12.85 -11.89 -11.88
C ASP A 159 -12.50 -10.88 -12.96
N ARG A 160 -11.22 -10.50 -13.01
CA ARG A 160 -10.70 -9.54 -13.99
C ARG A 160 -11.13 -9.87 -15.42
N ARG A 161 -11.04 -11.13 -15.84
CA ARG A 161 -11.38 -11.52 -17.21
C ARG A 161 -12.84 -11.22 -17.50
N ALA A 162 -13.75 -11.64 -16.62
CA ALA A 162 -15.17 -11.40 -16.81
C ALA A 162 -15.51 -9.89 -16.84
N ILE A 163 -14.84 -9.09 -16.01
CA ILE A 163 -15.02 -7.64 -15.97
C ILE A 163 -14.48 -6.98 -17.25
N ASP A 164 -13.27 -7.34 -17.68
CA ASP A 164 -12.66 -6.82 -18.91
C ASP A 164 -13.44 -7.25 -20.18
N GLN A 165 -14.22 -8.35 -20.09
CA GLN A 165 -15.13 -8.84 -21.14
C GLN A 165 -16.55 -8.27 -21.04
N GLY A 166 -16.76 -7.22 -20.23
CA GLY A 166 -17.99 -6.43 -20.26
C GLY A 166 -19.02 -6.76 -19.17
N PHE A 167 -18.67 -7.53 -18.12
CA PHE A 167 -19.62 -7.86 -17.05
C PHE A 167 -20.26 -6.63 -16.37
N LEU A 168 -19.60 -5.47 -16.40
CA LEU A 168 -20.07 -4.23 -15.79
C LEU A 168 -20.61 -3.19 -16.78
N GLU A 169 -20.62 -3.50 -18.08
CA GLU A 169 -21.08 -2.57 -19.11
C GLU A 169 -22.55 -2.19 -18.92
N GLY A 170 -22.87 -0.92 -19.21
CA GLY A 170 -24.23 -0.40 -19.14
C GLY A 170 -24.75 -0.17 -17.72
N ARG A 171 -23.92 -0.34 -16.68
CA ARG A 171 -24.30 -0.11 -15.27
C ARG A 171 -24.04 1.31 -14.77
N GLY A 172 -23.40 2.17 -15.58
CA GLY A 172 -23.07 3.56 -15.18
C GLY A 172 -22.07 3.64 -14.04
N LEU A 173 -21.16 2.66 -13.95
CA LEU A 173 -20.18 2.55 -12.87
C LEU A 173 -18.84 3.19 -13.23
N GLU A 174 -18.66 3.63 -14.47
CA GLU A 174 -17.43 4.20 -14.99
C GLU A 174 -17.15 5.56 -14.33
N ILE A 175 -15.91 5.74 -13.87
CA ILE A 175 -15.38 7.01 -13.37
C ILE A 175 -14.80 7.81 -14.54
N ALA A 176 -13.94 7.16 -15.31
CA ALA A 176 -13.29 7.69 -16.50
C ALA A 176 -12.75 6.54 -17.35
N TRP A 177 -12.39 6.82 -18.60
CA TRP A 177 -11.83 5.85 -19.54
C TRP A 177 -10.38 6.21 -19.87
N ALA A 178 -9.47 5.25 -19.73
CA ALA A 178 -8.06 5.37 -20.09
C ALA A 178 -7.79 4.83 -21.51
N LYS A 179 -6.63 5.22 -22.06
CA LYS A 179 -6.18 4.78 -23.40
C LYS A 179 -5.64 3.35 -23.44
N SER A 180 -5.19 2.83 -22.30
CA SER A 180 -4.39 1.62 -22.20
C SER A 180 -4.86 0.73 -21.07
N LYS A 181 -5.25 -0.52 -21.39
CA LYS A 181 -5.55 -1.55 -20.39
C LYS A 181 -4.34 -1.92 -19.53
N VAL A 182 -3.13 -1.78 -20.06
CA VAL A 182 -1.90 -2.00 -19.29
C VAL A 182 -1.77 -0.92 -18.21
N ASP A 183 -2.08 0.33 -18.52
CA ASP A 183 -2.06 1.40 -17.52
C ASP A 183 -3.15 1.21 -16.47
N VAL A 184 -4.38 0.87 -16.89
CA VAL A 184 -5.45 0.49 -15.95
C VAL A 184 -5.01 -0.64 -15.03
N PHE A 185 -4.33 -1.67 -15.56
CA PHE A 185 -3.79 -2.76 -14.76
C PHE A 185 -2.74 -2.28 -13.75
N PHE A 186 -1.77 -1.47 -14.16
CA PHE A 186 -0.76 -0.98 -13.22
C PHE A 186 -1.35 -0.04 -12.17
N VAL A 187 -2.36 0.77 -12.50
CA VAL A 187 -3.13 1.54 -11.51
C VAL A 187 -3.84 0.62 -10.52
N HIS A 188 -4.38 -0.53 -10.95
CA HIS A 188 -4.91 -1.54 -10.02
C HIS A 188 -3.83 -2.08 -9.07
N VAL A 189 -2.59 -2.24 -9.55
CA VAL A 189 -1.47 -2.68 -8.71
C VAL A 189 -1.08 -1.61 -7.70
N GLN A 190 -1.05 -0.33 -8.12
CA GLN A 190 -0.70 0.80 -7.25
C GLN A 190 -1.81 1.17 -6.25
N GLY A 191 -3.09 0.97 -6.62
CA GLY A 191 -4.25 1.24 -5.77
C GLY A 191 -4.75 2.70 -5.77
N ALA A 192 -4.07 3.62 -6.47
CA ALA A 192 -4.49 5.00 -6.67
C ALA A 192 -3.95 5.55 -7.99
N ALA A 193 -4.50 6.66 -8.48
CA ALA A 193 -4.00 7.40 -9.64
C ALA A 193 -4.48 8.86 -9.65
N ARG A 194 -3.70 9.74 -10.26
CA ARG A 194 -4.13 11.05 -10.74
C ARG A 194 -4.63 10.91 -12.18
N LEU A 195 -5.80 11.48 -12.45
CA LEU A 195 -6.48 11.40 -13.72
C LEU A 195 -6.35 12.75 -14.44
N ARG A 196 -5.66 12.77 -15.58
CA ARG A 196 -5.49 13.96 -16.42
C ARG A 196 -6.53 13.92 -17.54
N TYR A 197 -7.48 14.84 -17.50
CA TYR A 197 -8.52 14.95 -18.53
C TYR A 197 -8.05 15.82 -19.69
N GLU A 198 -8.67 15.63 -20.86
CA GLU A 198 -8.34 16.37 -22.09
C GLU A 198 -8.57 17.89 -21.96
N ASP A 199 -9.47 18.31 -21.07
CA ASP A 199 -9.77 19.71 -20.74
C ASP A 199 -8.78 20.33 -19.73
N GLY A 200 -7.77 19.57 -19.28
CA GLY A 200 -6.78 20.00 -18.30
C GLY A 200 -7.21 19.81 -16.83
N ARG A 201 -8.43 19.34 -16.56
CA ARG A 201 -8.86 18.98 -15.21
C ARG A 201 -8.01 17.83 -14.67
N ILE A 202 -7.74 17.86 -13.37
CA ILE A 202 -7.07 16.77 -12.65
C ILE A 202 -8.05 16.17 -11.66
N GLY A 203 -8.41 14.91 -11.88
CA GLY A 203 -9.10 14.08 -10.91
C GLY A 203 -8.12 13.22 -10.12
N ARG A 204 -8.60 12.59 -9.05
CA ARG A 204 -7.84 11.58 -8.31
C ARG A 204 -8.77 10.44 -7.93
N ILE A 205 -8.29 9.22 -8.11
CA ILE A 205 -8.97 8.00 -7.70
C ILE A 205 -8.13 7.23 -6.70
N THR A 206 -8.79 6.61 -5.73
CA THR A 206 -8.16 5.73 -4.74
C THR A 206 -9.01 4.49 -4.52
N TYR A 207 -8.37 3.42 -4.05
CA TYR A 207 -8.98 2.15 -3.70
C TYR A 207 -10.28 2.33 -2.90
N ALA A 208 -11.34 1.67 -3.35
CA ALA A 208 -12.62 1.55 -2.65
C ALA A 208 -12.90 0.11 -2.23
N ALA A 209 -12.73 -0.84 -3.14
CA ALA A 209 -12.96 -2.26 -2.91
C ALA A 209 -12.17 -3.12 -3.90
N LYS A 210 -12.26 -4.45 -3.76
CA LYS A 210 -11.78 -5.40 -4.78
C LYS A 210 -12.79 -6.51 -5.00
N ALA A 211 -12.73 -7.17 -6.15
CA ALA A 211 -13.60 -8.31 -6.50
C ALA A 211 -13.49 -9.51 -5.53
N GLY A 212 -12.43 -9.57 -4.71
CA GLY A 212 -12.24 -10.59 -3.67
C GLY A 212 -11.15 -11.62 -4.01
N HIS A 213 -10.94 -11.91 -5.29
CA HIS A 213 -9.90 -12.83 -5.77
C HIS A 213 -8.50 -12.48 -5.27
N ALA A 214 -7.66 -13.50 -5.12
CA ALA A 214 -6.25 -13.33 -4.79
C ALA A 214 -5.50 -12.56 -5.88
N PHE A 215 -4.49 -11.80 -5.46
CA PHE A 215 -3.58 -11.13 -6.38
C PHE A 215 -2.55 -12.13 -6.91
N SER A 216 -2.38 -12.18 -8.23
CA SER A 216 -1.33 -12.98 -8.88
C SER A 216 -0.33 -12.05 -9.57
N ALA A 217 0.95 -12.16 -9.23
CA ALA A 217 1.99 -11.30 -9.80
C ALA A 217 2.33 -11.72 -11.24
N ILE A 218 2.01 -10.88 -12.23
CA ILE A 218 2.30 -11.16 -13.65
C ILE A 218 3.80 -11.23 -13.95
N GLY A 219 4.64 -10.53 -13.19
CA GLY A 219 6.10 -10.65 -13.33
C GLY A 219 6.61 -12.05 -13.01
N LYS A 220 6.03 -12.71 -12.01
CA LYS A 220 6.36 -14.11 -11.67
C LYS A 220 5.97 -15.06 -12.81
N LEU A 221 4.77 -14.88 -13.37
CA LEU A 221 4.30 -15.65 -14.52
C LEU A 221 5.27 -15.55 -15.71
N LEU A 222 5.73 -14.33 -16.03
CA LEU A 222 6.64 -14.10 -17.15
C LEU A 222 8.01 -14.75 -16.92
N ILE A 223 8.53 -14.73 -15.68
CA ILE A 223 9.75 -15.46 -15.33
C ILE A 223 9.55 -16.98 -15.49
N GLU A 224 8.46 -17.52 -14.96
CA GLU A 224 8.17 -18.96 -15.01
C GLU A 224 8.00 -19.48 -16.44
N ARG A 225 7.55 -18.62 -17.36
CA ARG A 225 7.45 -18.91 -18.79
C ARG A 225 8.76 -18.70 -19.56
N GLY A 226 9.81 -18.20 -18.92
CA GLY A 226 11.09 -17.89 -19.57
C GLY A 226 11.05 -16.65 -20.48
N GLU A 227 10.05 -15.78 -20.30
CA GLU A 227 9.82 -14.60 -21.14
C GLU A 227 10.67 -13.39 -20.72
N ILE A 228 11.02 -13.31 -19.44
CA ILE A 228 11.88 -12.29 -18.84
C ILE A 228 12.78 -12.97 -17.81
N ASP A 229 14.08 -12.64 -17.82
CA ASP A 229 15.01 -13.13 -16.81
C ASP A 229 14.64 -12.58 -15.41
N ARG A 230 14.77 -13.42 -14.39
CA ARG A 230 14.56 -13.02 -12.98
C ARG A 230 15.46 -11.86 -12.56
N ALA A 231 16.68 -11.78 -13.08
CA ALA A 231 17.62 -10.70 -12.76
C ALA A 231 17.18 -9.36 -13.36
N GLU A 232 16.47 -9.39 -14.49
CA GLU A 232 16.04 -8.20 -15.24
C GLU A 232 14.60 -7.77 -14.94
N ILE A 233 13.84 -8.58 -14.18
CA ILE A 233 12.44 -8.31 -13.90
C ILE A 233 12.27 -6.97 -13.16
N SER A 234 11.50 -6.08 -13.79
CA SER A 234 11.13 -4.77 -13.26
C SER A 234 9.78 -4.37 -13.84
N MET A 235 9.17 -3.31 -13.29
CA MET A 235 7.93 -2.76 -13.85
C MET A 235 8.12 -2.36 -15.33
N GLN A 236 9.26 -1.75 -15.64
CA GLN A 236 9.65 -1.30 -16.96
C GLN A 236 9.84 -2.47 -17.92
N ALA A 237 10.53 -3.54 -17.49
CA ALA A 237 10.71 -4.75 -18.31
C ALA A 237 9.37 -5.43 -18.63
N ILE A 238 8.45 -5.51 -17.66
CA ILE A 238 7.11 -6.07 -17.86
C ILE A 238 6.31 -5.23 -18.86
N ARG A 239 6.31 -3.90 -18.70
CA ARG A 239 5.64 -2.97 -19.64
C ARG A 239 6.21 -3.10 -21.05
N ALA A 240 7.53 -3.17 -21.19
CA ALA A 240 8.20 -3.33 -22.48
C ALA A 240 7.88 -4.69 -23.15
N TRP A 241 7.76 -5.76 -22.35
CA TRP A 241 7.35 -7.06 -22.86
C TRP A 241 5.88 -7.02 -23.34
N LEU A 242 4.96 -6.46 -22.55
CA LEU A 242 3.55 -6.34 -22.93
C LEU A 242 3.36 -5.51 -24.21
N ALA A 243 4.12 -4.42 -24.37
CA ALA A 243 4.09 -3.60 -25.57
C ALA A 243 4.58 -4.33 -26.83
N ARG A 244 5.53 -5.27 -26.69
CA ARG A 244 6.04 -6.09 -27.80
C ARG A 244 5.18 -7.31 -28.14
N ASN A 245 4.25 -7.70 -27.26
CA ASN A 245 3.40 -8.89 -27.40
C ASN A 245 1.90 -8.53 -27.24
N PRO A 246 1.34 -7.62 -28.07
CA PRO A 246 -0.02 -7.10 -27.90
C PRO A 246 -1.10 -8.19 -27.89
N GLU A 247 -0.89 -9.28 -28.64
CA GLU A 247 -1.79 -10.42 -28.76
C GLU A 247 -1.85 -11.30 -27.49
N ARG A 248 -0.86 -11.18 -26.60
CA ARG A 248 -0.76 -11.96 -25.34
C ARG A 248 -1.07 -11.13 -24.09
N VAL A 249 -1.33 -9.83 -24.25
CA VAL A 249 -1.60 -8.92 -23.13
C VAL A 249 -2.74 -9.44 -22.26
N ASP A 250 -3.89 -9.75 -22.86
CA ASP A 250 -5.08 -10.16 -22.09
C ASP A 250 -4.83 -11.45 -21.31
N GLU A 251 -4.21 -12.44 -21.93
CA GLU A 251 -3.84 -13.69 -21.27
C GLU A 251 -2.99 -13.45 -20.01
N VAL A 252 -1.97 -12.58 -20.13
CA VAL A 252 -1.06 -12.27 -19.02
C VAL A 252 -1.76 -11.45 -17.94
N LEU A 253 -2.53 -10.42 -18.31
CA LEU A 253 -3.23 -9.59 -17.33
C LEU A 253 -4.31 -10.40 -16.57
N TRP A 254 -5.04 -11.27 -17.27
CA TRP A 254 -6.10 -12.11 -16.70
C TRP A 254 -5.61 -13.22 -15.77
N HIS A 255 -4.30 -13.53 -15.78
CA HIS A 255 -3.71 -14.37 -14.75
C HIS A 255 -3.92 -13.78 -13.34
N ASN A 256 -3.91 -12.45 -13.23
CA ASN A 256 -4.31 -11.75 -12.01
C ASN A 256 -5.83 -11.59 -11.97
N ARG A 257 -6.51 -12.55 -11.34
CA ARG A 257 -7.97 -12.55 -11.19
C ARG A 257 -8.50 -11.39 -10.33
N SER A 258 -7.66 -10.80 -9.47
CA SER A 258 -8.02 -9.63 -8.67
C SER A 258 -8.33 -8.42 -9.56
N TYR A 259 -9.43 -7.74 -9.27
CA TYR A 259 -9.85 -6.48 -9.89
C TYR A 259 -10.14 -5.46 -8.80
N ILE A 260 -9.69 -4.21 -8.99
CA ILE A 260 -9.80 -3.14 -8.00
C ILE A 260 -10.87 -2.16 -8.45
N PHE A 261 -11.74 -1.79 -7.52
CA PHE A 261 -12.73 -0.74 -7.70
C PHE A 261 -12.27 0.50 -6.97
N PHE A 262 -12.54 1.66 -7.57
CA PHE A 262 -12.08 2.94 -7.07
C PHE A 262 -13.24 3.80 -6.57
N ARG A 263 -12.87 4.89 -5.94
CA ARG A 263 -13.74 6.05 -5.70
C ARG A 263 -12.95 7.29 -6.05
N GLU A 264 -13.65 8.34 -6.43
CA GLU A 264 -13.07 9.66 -6.53
C GLU A 264 -12.62 10.14 -5.15
N ALA A 265 -11.48 10.82 -5.11
CA ALA A 265 -10.94 11.48 -3.93
C ALA A 265 -10.76 12.96 -4.29
N PRO A 266 -11.55 13.88 -3.69
CA PRO A 266 -11.40 15.29 -3.94
C PRO A 266 -9.95 15.74 -3.70
N VAL A 267 -9.41 16.52 -4.64
CA VAL A 267 -8.05 17.05 -4.56
C VAL A 267 -8.09 18.36 -3.78
N ALA A 268 -7.95 18.28 -2.45
CA ALA A 268 -7.83 19.49 -1.62
C ALA A 268 -6.45 20.13 -1.77
N ASP A 269 -5.40 19.31 -1.80
CA ASP A 269 -4.02 19.69 -2.06
C ASP A 269 -3.45 18.79 -3.18
N PRO A 270 -3.10 19.35 -4.35
CA PRO A 270 -2.48 18.61 -5.45
C PRO A 270 -1.12 17.97 -5.11
N GLN A 271 -0.42 18.48 -4.09
CA GLN A 271 0.89 17.98 -3.64
C GLN A 271 0.76 16.88 -2.59
N ALA A 272 -0.39 16.77 -1.92
CA ALA A 272 -0.63 15.66 -0.99
C ALA A 272 -0.69 14.33 -1.77
N GLY A 273 -0.13 13.26 -1.18
CA GLY A 273 -0.28 11.92 -1.72
C GLY A 273 -1.72 11.40 -1.61
N PRO A 274 -2.02 10.23 -2.21
CA PRO A 274 -3.37 9.68 -2.18
C PRO A 274 -3.81 9.33 -0.75
N ILE A 275 -5.12 9.34 -0.49
CA ILE A 275 -5.69 8.74 0.72
C ILE A 275 -5.67 7.22 0.54
N ALA A 276 -5.05 6.48 1.45
CA ALA A 276 -4.87 5.03 1.30
C ALA A 276 -5.58 4.19 2.39
N ALA A 277 -5.04 3.03 2.77
CA ALA A 277 -5.69 2.14 3.74
C ALA A 277 -5.88 2.78 5.12
N ALA A 278 -4.92 3.58 5.61
CA ALA A 278 -5.02 4.31 6.88
C ALA A 278 -5.95 5.54 6.84
N LYS A 279 -6.61 5.83 5.71
CA LYS A 279 -7.57 6.95 5.58
C LYS A 279 -6.98 8.35 5.78
N VAL A 280 -5.66 8.46 5.72
CA VAL A 280 -4.91 9.72 5.71
C VAL A 280 -4.07 9.84 4.44
N PRO A 281 -3.64 11.05 4.04
CA PRO A 281 -2.76 11.24 2.89
C PRO A 281 -1.42 10.54 3.09
N LEU A 282 -0.90 9.92 2.03
CA LEU A 282 0.46 9.38 2.03
C LEU A 282 1.49 10.51 1.87
N LEU A 283 2.61 10.37 2.58
CA LEU A 283 3.76 11.26 2.46
C LEU A 283 4.87 10.56 1.66
N ALA A 284 5.29 11.18 0.56
CA ALA A 284 6.34 10.64 -0.31
C ALA A 284 7.64 10.37 0.47
N GLY A 285 8.21 9.18 0.29
CA GLY A 285 9.42 8.71 0.97
C GLY A 285 9.29 8.47 2.48
N ARG A 286 8.07 8.60 3.05
CA ARG A 286 7.79 8.47 4.49
C ARG A 286 6.56 7.64 4.82
N ALA A 287 5.78 7.24 3.82
CA ALA A 287 4.67 6.30 3.97
C ALA A 287 5.11 4.88 3.58
N LEU A 288 4.78 3.91 4.43
CA LEU A 288 5.07 2.50 4.25
C LEU A 288 3.77 1.70 4.18
N ALA A 289 3.61 0.89 3.15
CA ALA A 289 2.60 -0.15 3.14
C ALA A 289 3.10 -1.36 3.93
N VAL A 290 2.27 -1.94 4.79
CA VAL A 290 2.62 -3.06 5.66
C VAL A 290 1.58 -4.18 5.59
N ASP A 291 1.91 -5.36 6.12
CA ASP A 291 0.94 -6.43 6.32
C ASP A 291 -0.07 -6.04 7.40
N ARG A 292 -1.31 -5.73 6.99
CA ARG A 292 -2.41 -5.31 7.88
C ARG A 292 -2.91 -6.41 8.83
N MET A 293 -2.55 -7.67 8.60
CA MET A 293 -2.90 -8.77 9.50
C MET A 293 -1.93 -8.86 10.68
N ILE A 294 -0.74 -8.29 10.55
CA ILE A 294 0.31 -8.28 11.58
C ILE A 294 0.38 -6.92 12.25
N HIS A 295 0.44 -5.85 11.45
CA HIS A 295 0.70 -4.49 11.92
C HIS A 295 -0.56 -3.64 11.97
N THR A 296 -0.58 -2.73 12.94
CA THR A 296 -1.62 -1.70 13.07
C THR A 296 -1.13 -0.42 12.39
N PHE A 297 -1.99 0.25 11.63
CA PHE A 297 -1.63 1.49 10.94
C PHE A 297 -1.26 2.62 11.91
N GLY A 298 -0.48 3.57 11.40
CA GLY A 298 -0.01 4.76 12.10
C GLY A 298 1.26 4.55 12.95
N PHE A 299 1.67 3.31 13.21
CA PHE A 299 2.92 3.06 13.95
C PHE A 299 4.15 3.47 13.13
N PRO A 300 5.18 4.06 13.77
CA PRO A 300 6.43 4.40 13.10
C PRO A 300 7.34 3.19 12.90
N PHE A 301 7.95 3.09 11.72
CA PHE A 301 8.95 2.09 11.35
C PHE A 301 10.20 2.77 10.81
N PHE A 302 11.35 2.52 11.43
CA PHE A 302 12.64 2.86 10.85
C PHE A 302 13.08 1.73 9.92
N ILE A 303 13.23 2.07 8.64
CA ILE A 303 13.62 1.13 7.59
C ILE A 303 15.07 1.41 7.21
N ARG A 304 15.90 0.37 7.31
CA ARG A 304 17.31 0.41 6.89
C ARG A 304 17.52 -0.57 5.75
N ALA A 305 17.80 -0.06 4.56
CA ALA A 305 18.04 -0.83 3.35
C ALA A 305 19.36 -0.39 2.71
N GLU A 306 20.45 -1.08 3.05
CA GLU A 306 21.82 -0.68 2.66
C GLU A 306 22.05 -0.66 1.16
N SER A 307 21.46 -1.63 0.46
CA SER A 307 21.59 -1.75 -1.00
C SER A 307 20.68 -0.78 -1.77
N LEU A 308 19.74 -0.12 -1.09
CA LEU A 308 18.80 0.80 -1.70
C LEU A 308 19.38 2.21 -1.66
N THR A 309 20.04 2.64 -2.74
CA THR A 309 20.77 3.91 -2.76
C THR A 309 20.16 4.98 -3.67
N HIS A 310 19.39 4.57 -4.69
CA HIS A 310 18.85 5.51 -5.68
C HIS A 310 17.70 6.38 -5.15
N LEU A 311 17.11 6.03 -4.00
CA LEU A 311 16.13 6.87 -3.31
C LEU A 311 16.75 7.94 -2.41
N ASP A 312 18.07 7.88 -2.16
CA ASP A 312 18.77 8.81 -1.25
C ASP A 312 20.09 9.33 -1.85
N GLN A 313 20.04 9.72 -3.13
CA GLN A 313 21.17 10.37 -3.83
C GLN A 313 22.48 9.55 -3.77
N GLY A 314 22.39 8.22 -3.81
CA GLY A 314 23.54 7.31 -3.75
C GLY A 314 23.93 6.87 -2.34
N ARG A 315 23.32 7.41 -1.29
CA ARG A 315 23.50 6.95 0.09
C ARG A 315 22.51 5.82 0.43
N PRO A 316 22.84 4.93 1.39
CA PRO A 316 21.89 3.95 1.92
C PRO A 316 20.55 4.54 2.37
N PHE A 317 19.44 3.86 2.06
CA PHE A 317 18.12 4.27 2.52
C PHE A 317 17.94 3.93 4.00
N ARG A 318 17.85 4.95 4.85
CA ARG A 318 17.73 4.83 6.31
C ARG A 318 16.76 5.89 6.83
N ARG A 319 15.47 5.55 6.96
CA ARG A 319 14.43 6.55 7.22
C ARG A 319 13.35 6.04 8.15
N LEU A 320 12.89 6.90 9.06
CA LEU A 320 11.66 6.71 9.80
C LEU A 320 10.45 6.98 8.91
N MET A 321 9.51 6.05 8.90
CA MET A 321 8.31 6.04 8.08
C MET A 321 7.10 5.73 8.95
N LEU A 322 5.89 6.00 8.47
CA LEU A 322 4.65 5.59 9.11
C LEU A 322 3.98 4.46 8.31
N ALA A 323 3.43 3.47 9.01
CA ALA A 323 2.61 2.43 8.41
C ALA A 323 1.24 2.99 8.00
N LEU A 324 1.09 3.42 6.75
CA LEU A 324 -0.10 4.17 6.30
C LEU A 324 -0.91 3.45 5.22
N ASP A 325 -0.39 2.35 4.70
CA ASP A 325 -1.06 1.60 3.66
C ASP A 325 -0.88 0.08 3.79
N THR A 326 -1.51 -0.68 2.90
CA THR A 326 -1.36 -2.12 2.82
C THR A 326 -1.58 -2.59 1.38
N GLY A 327 -1.00 -3.74 1.03
CA GLY A 327 -1.15 -4.32 -0.30
C GLY A 327 -1.30 -5.83 -0.22
N SER A 328 -1.99 -6.43 -1.21
CA SER A 328 -2.17 -7.90 -1.24
C SER A 328 -0.86 -8.67 -1.41
N ALA A 329 0.19 -8.03 -1.93
CA ALA A 329 1.54 -8.59 -2.06
C ALA A 329 2.46 -8.28 -0.86
N ILE A 330 1.97 -7.52 0.13
CA ILE A 330 2.72 -7.09 1.31
C ILE A 330 2.32 -8.01 2.46
N VAL A 331 3.00 -9.16 2.52
CA VAL A 331 2.73 -10.24 3.47
C VAL A 331 3.98 -10.52 4.28
N GLY A 332 3.84 -10.55 5.59
CA GLY A 332 4.91 -10.87 6.53
C GLY A 332 5.32 -9.71 7.44
N PRO A 333 5.99 -10.03 8.56
CA PRO A 333 6.26 -9.08 9.64
C PRO A 333 7.32 -8.04 9.31
N ALA A 334 8.26 -8.35 8.40
CA ALA A 334 9.30 -7.45 7.92
C ALA A 334 9.22 -7.31 6.40
N ARG A 335 8.02 -7.06 5.87
CA ARG A 335 7.75 -6.83 4.46
C ARG A 335 7.05 -5.47 4.31
N GLY A 336 7.58 -4.61 3.44
CA GLY A 336 7.02 -3.27 3.27
C GLY A 336 7.11 -2.73 1.85
N ASP A 337 6.21 -1.81 1.50
CA ASP A 337 6.22 -1.09 0.22
C ASP A 337 6.41 0.40 0.47
N ILE A 338 7.48 0.98 -0.06
CA ILE A 338 7.81 2.39 0.12
C ILE A 338 7.01 3.23 -0.87
N PHE A 339 6.24 4.19 -0.39
CA PHE A 339 5.58 5.15 -1.27
C PHE A 339 6.60 6.20 -1.76
N THR A 340 6.91 6.23 -3.05
CA THR A 340 7.91 7.17 -3.61
C THR A 340 7.36 8.53 -4.00
N GLY A 341 6.02 8.67 -4.08
CA GLY A 341 5.35 9.90 -4.47
C GLY A 341 4.41 9.72 -5.65
N SER A 342 4.15 10.79 -6.38
CA SER A 342 3.21 10.82 -7.51
C SER A 342 3.91 11.20 -8.82
N GLY A 343 3.40 10.67 -9.93
CA GLY A 343 3.87 10.93 -11.29
C GLY A 343 5.06 10.10 -11.74
N ASP A 344 5.56 10.38 -12.94
CA ASP A 344 6.49 9.52 -13.66
C ASP A 344 7.83 9.34 -12.94
N MET A 345 8.40 10.41 -12.38
CA MET A 345 9.67 10.34 -11.62
C MET A 345 9.56 9.43 -10.38
N ALA A 346 8.41 9.46 -9.70
CA ALA A 346 8.15 8.57 -8.58
C ALA A 346 8.03 7.11 -9.05
N GLY A 347 7.42 6.89 -10.21
CA GLY A 347 7.30 5.58 -10.85
C GLY A 347 8.65 4.99 -11.28
N GLU A 348 9.52 5.79 -11.88
CA GLU A 348 10.89 5.38 -12.22
C GLU A 348 11.66 4.95 -10.96
N SER A 349 11.57 5.77 -9.92
CA SER A 349 12.21 5.50 -8.63
C SER A 349 11.67 4.22 -7.98
N ALA A 350 10.36 3.96 -8.10
CA ALA A 350 9.72 2.80 -7.49
C ALA A 350 10.02 1.48 -8.22
N GLY A 351 10.06 1.50 -9.56
CA GLY A 351 10.09 0.29 -10.39
C GLY A 351 11.30 -0.63 -10.22
N THR A 352 12.38 -0.12 -9.61
CA THR A 352 13.63 -0.85 -9.36
C THR A 352 13.85 -1.23 -7.90
N VAL A 353 12.98 -0.79 -6.97
CA VAL A 353 13.13 -1.10 -5.54
C VAL A 353 12.80 -2.57 -5.30
N ARG A 354 13.82 -3.32 -4.90
CA ARG A 354 13.75 -4.75 -4.61
C ARG A 354 14.92 -5.12 -3.71
N ASN A 355 14.83 -4.73 -2.45
CA ASN A 355 15.99 -4.69 -1.55
C ASN A 355 15.69 -5.40 -0.24
N GLU A 356 16.71 -6.08 0.28
CA GLU A 356 16.70 -6.51 1.69
C GLU A 356 16.72 -5.28 2.60
N ALA A 357 16.02 -5.38 3.73
CA ALA A 357 15.92 -4.29 4.69
C ALA A 357 15.68 -4.79 6.11
N ASP A 358 16.21 -4.05 7.08
CA ASP A 358 15.86 -4.20 8.48
C ASP A 358 14.68 -3.30 8.84
N PHE A 359 13.74 -3.86 9.59
CA PHE A 359 12.53 -3.18 10.06
C PHE A 359 12.63 -3.00 11.57
N THR A 360 12.70 -1.76 12.03
CA THR A 360 12.60 -1.43 13.45
C THR A 360 11.30 -0.69 13.69
N ILE A 361 10.39 -1.26 14.48
CA ILE A 361 9.17 -0.57 14.91
C ILE A 361 9.47 0.30 16.13
N LEU A 362 8.96 1.53 16.16
CA LEU A 362 9.01 2.38 17.35
C LEU A 362 7.71 2.23 18.13
N ILE A 363 7.79 1.65 19.33
CA ILE A 363 6.62 1.37 20.17
C ILE A 363 6.53 2.44 21.26
N PRO A 364 5.39 3.12 21.46
CA PRO A 364 5.20 4.07 22.54
C PRO A 364 5.52 3.45 23.91
N ASN A 365 6.16 4.22 24.80
CA ASN A 365 6.74 3.72 26.05
C ASN A 365 5.77 2.89 26.91
N ALA A 366 4.51 3.32 27.02
CA ALA A 366 3.49 2.60 27.80
C ALA A 366 3.19 1.20 27.24
N ALA A 367 3.19 1.07 25.92
CA ALA A 367 2.96 -0.18 25.21
C ALA A 367 4.22 -1.06 25.16
N ALA A 368 5.40 -0.44 25.11
CA ALA A 368 6.69 -1.11 24.95
C ALA A 368 7.02 -2.06 26.10
N GLY A 369 6.61 -1.75 27.33
CA GLY A 369 6.86 -2.60 28.51
C GLY A 369 6.23 -4.01 28.44
N ARG A 370 5.36 -4.28 27.45
CA ARG A 370 4.81 -5.62 27.17
C ARG A 370 5.80 -6.53 26.41
N PHE A 371 6.86 -5.96 25.84
CA PHE A 371 7.83 -6.64 24.98
C PHE A 371 9.26 -6.62 25.54
N ASP A 372 9.43 -6.10 26.76
CA ASP A 372 10.70 -6.12 27.50
C ASP A 372 11.04 -7.52 28.03
#